data_AF-A0A6A6YAY0-F1
#
_entry.id   AF-A0A6A6YAY0-F1
#
_cell.length_a   1.000
_cell.length_b   1.000
_cell.length_c   1.000
_cell.angle_alpha   90.00
_cell.angle_beta   90.00
_cell.angle_gamma   90.00
#
_symmetry.space_group_name_H-M   'P 1'
#
loop_
_entity.id
_entity.type
_entity.pdbx_description
1 polymer ?
#
loop_
_entity_poly.entity_id
_entity_poly.type
_entity_poly.pdbx_seq_one_letter_code
_entity_poly.pdbx_strand_id
1 'polypeptide(L)'
;LRVLRLHPGGFDDPISCELHVTRLRRGLSYEAISYVWGDPKDTAAIQCEGRPMHITVNLRDALRRFRDRKDVRTLWADAICIN
;
A
#
# COMPACT_ATOMS: atom_id res chain seq x y z
N LEU A 1 11.03 -10.67 0.07
CA LEU A 1 10.50 -9.32 0.35
C LEU A 1 9.13 -9.23 -0.29
N ARG A 2 8.08 -8.92 0.48
CA ARG A 2 6.78 -8.57 -0.10
C ARG A 2 6.77 -7.06 -0.34
N VAL A 3 6.27 -6.62 -1.49
CA VAL A 3 6.07 -5.21 -1.82
C VAL A 3 4.63 -4.99 -2.27
N LEU A 4 4.14 -3.78 -2.05
CA LEU A 4 2.81 -3.32 -2.43
C LEU A 4 2.91 -2.58 -3.76
N ARG A 5 2.17 -3.01 -4.78
CA ARG A 5 1.94 -2.21 -6.00
C ARG A 5 0.64 -1.46 -5.85
N LEU A 6 0.73 -0.17 -5.59
CA LEU A 6 -0.40 0.73 -5.43
C LEU A 6 -0.87 1.24 -6.79
N HIS A 7 -2.12 0.96 -7.14
CA HIS A 7 -2.70 1.38 -8.41
C HIS A 7 -2.99 2.89 -8.45
N PRO A 8 -2.89 3.51 -9.63
CA PRO A 8 -3.19 4.92 -9.78
C PRO A 8 -4.68 5.22 -9.56
N GLY A 9 -4.98 6.47 -9.20
CA GLY A 9 -6.36 6.93 -9.02
C GLY A 9 -6.41 8.37 -8.53
N GLY A 10 -7.60 8.97 -8.59
CA GLY A 10 -7.89 10.28 -8.00
C GLY A 10 -7.71 10.24 -6.48
N PHE A 11 -7.57 11.40 -5.83
CA PHE A 11 -7.36 11.44 -4.38
C PHE A 11 -8.47 10.72 -3.62
N ASP A 12 -9.73 10.90 -4.04
CA ASP A 12 -10.89 10.33 -3.36
C ASP A 12 -11.30 8.92 -3.74
N ASP A 13 -10.71 8.39 -4.81
CA ASP A 13 -11.04 7.05 -5.31
C ASP A 13 -10.66 5.96 -4.29
N PRO A 14 -11.39 4.83 -4.29
CA PRO A 14 -11.02 3.66 -3.50
C PRO A 14 -9.56 3.27 -3.72
N ILE A 15 -8.85 2.89 -2.66
CA ILE A 15 -7.47 2.43 -2.76
C ILE A 15 -7.50 1.00 -3.30
N SER A 16 -6.75 0.76 -4.39
CA SER A 16 -6.54 -0.57 -4.94
C SER A 16 -5.06 -0.87 -5.05
N CYS A 17 -4.68 -2.11 -4.76
CA CYS A 17 -3.29 -2.55 -4.78
C CYS A 17 -3.15 -4.04 -5.08
N GLU A 18 -1.92 -4.45 -5.34
CA GLU A 18 -1.50 -5.86 -5.45
C GLU A 18 -0.32 -6.11 -4.53
N LEU A 19 -0.19 -7.34 -4.05
CA LEU A 19 0.95 -7.76 -3.25
C LEU A 19 1.86 -8.68 -4.05
N HIS A 20 3.11 -8.29 -4.18
CA HIS A 20 4.10 -9.02 -4.97
C HIS A 20 5.21 -9.54 -4.06
N VAL A 21 5.40 -10.85 -4.07
CA VAL A 21 6.56 -11.47 -3.41
C VAL A 21 7.72 -11.46 -4.37
N THR A 22 8.79 -10.76 -3.99
CA THR A 22 10.00 -10.64 -4.79
C THR A 22 11.25 -10.96 -3.99
N ARG A 23 12.31 -11.31 -4.70
CA ARG A 23 13.65 -11.50 -4.11
C ARG A 23 14.35 -10.15 -4.12
N LEU A 24 15.07 -9.85 -3.04
CA LEU A 24 16.00 -8.71 -3.00
C LEU A 24 17.08 -8.94 -4.07
N ARG A 25 16.85 -8.41 -5.25
CA ARG A 25 17.79 -8.39 -6.37
C ARG A 25 18.18 -6.94 -6.63
N ARG A 26 19.42 -6.72 -7.06
CA ARG A 26 19.84 -5.40 -7.58
C ARG A 26 18.88 -5.02 -8.72
N GLY A 27 18.25 -3.85 -8.60
CA GLY A 27 17.29 -3.32 -9.59
C GLY A 27 15.83 -3.35 -9.17
N LEU A 28 15.48 -3.88 -8.00
CA LEU A 28 14.12 -3.73 -7.47
C LEU A 28 13.93 -2.32 -6.89
N SER A 29 13.23 -1.46 -7.62
CA SER A 29 12.84 -0.13 -7.13
C SER A 29 11.56 -0.21 -6.32
N TYR A 30 11.66 -0.03 -5.01
CA TYR A 30 10.53 0.17 -4.12
C TYR A 30 10.84 1.30 -3.14
N GLU A 31 9.80 1.99 -2.70
CA GLU A 31 9.90 3.05 -1.70
C GLU A 31 9.38 2.53 -0.36
N ALA A 32 10.24 2.49 0.65
CA ALA A 32 9.80 2.22 2.02
C ALA A 32 9.13 3.47 2.58
N ILE A 33 7.86 3.35 2.96
CA ILE A 33 7.09 4.49 3.47
C ILE A 33 7.10 4.49 5.00
N SER A 34 7.26 5.68 5.57
CA SER A 34 7.09 5.93 7.00
C SER A 34 5.75 6.62 7.22
N TYR A 35 4.97 6.09 8.17
CA TYR A 35 3.66 6.62 8.53
C TYR A 35 3.40 6.34 10.01
N VAL A 36 2.50 7.12 10.61
CA VAL A 36 2.06 6.90 11.99
C VAL A 36 1.13 5.69 12.02
N TRP A 37 1.38 4.70 12.87
CA TRP A 37 0.62 3.45 12.87
C TRP A 37 -0.88 3.63 13.17
N GLY A 38 -1.21 4.53 14.11
CA GLY A 38 -2.59 4.81 14.52
C GLY A 38 -3.14 3.78 15.51
N ASP A 39 -4.46 3.82 15.72
CA ASP A 39 -5.16 2.80 16.49
C ASP A 39 -5.35 1.53 15.63
N PRO A 40 -4.83 0.36 16.04
CA PRO A 40 -5.00 -0.89 15.29
C PRO A 40 -6.46 -1.37 15.20
N LYS A 41 -7.36 -0.85 16.04
CA LYS A 41 -8.80 -1.14 15.96
C LYS A 41 -9.52 -0.27 14.94
N ASP A 42 -8.94 0.89 14.59
CA ASP A 42 -9.51 1.80 13.61
C ASP A 42 -9.03 1.43 12.20
N THR A 43 -9.87 0.65 11.52
CA THR A 43 -9.54 0.05 10.23
C THR A 43 -10.47 0.52 9.12
N ALA A 44 -9.92 0.53 7.91
CA ALA A 44 -10.65 0.82 6.69
C ALA A 44 -10.37 -0.25 5.63
N ALA A 45 -11.38 -0.51 4.80
CA ALA A 45 -11.26 -1.46 3.69
C ALA A 45 -10.59 -0.80 2.47
N ILE A 46 -9.65 -1.55 1.87
CA ILE A 46 -9.06 -1.27 0.56
C ILE A 46 -9.25 -2.50 -0.34
N GLN A 47 -9.01 -2.36 -1.64
CA GLN A 47 -9.08 -3.46 -2.60
C GLN A 47 -7.69 -4.03 -2.88
N CYS A 48 -7.38 -5.21 -2.35
CA CYS A 48 -6.14 -5.92 -2.65
C CYS A 48 -6.43 -7.11 -3.58
N GLU A 49 -5.90 -7.10 -4.80
CA GLU A 49 -6.11 -8.17 -5.80
C GLU A 49 -7.61 -8.50 -6.03
N GLY A 50 -8.45 -7.46 -6.07
CA GLY A 50 -9.91 -7.60 -6.24
C GLY A 50 -10.66 -8.12 -5.01
N ARG A 51 -10.00 -8.23 -3.86
CA ARG A 51 -10.60 -8.65 -2.58
C ARG A 51 -10.49 -7.53 -1.54
N PRO A 52 -11.50 -7.37 -0.66
CA PRO A 52 -11.41 -6.41 0.43
C PRO A 52 -10.32 -6.83 1.43
N MET A 53 -9.45 -5.89 1.78
CA MET A 53 -8.42 -6.02 2.82
C MET A 53 -8.58 -4.87 3.81
N HIS A 54 -8.57 -5.19 5.11
CA HIS A 54 -8.66 -4.19 6.16
C HIS A 54 -7.25 -3.78 6.60
N ILE A 55 -7.00 -2.48 6.60
CA ILE A 55 -5.76 -1.85 7.07
C ILE A 55 -6.10 -0.71 8.02
N THR A 56 -5.14 -0.22 8.79
CA THR A 56 -5.40 0.96 9.64
C THR A 56 -5.76 2.17 8.79
N VAL A 57 -6.61 3.04 9.34
CA VAL A 57 -7.00 4.30 8.69
C VAL A 57 -5.76 5.12 8.31
N ASN A 58 -4.77 5.18 9.19
CA ASN A 58 -3.54 5.92 8.92
C ASN A 58 -2.75 5.34 7.74
N LEU A 59 -2.68 4.01 7.60
CA LEU A 59 -2.02 3.42 6.44
C LEU A 59 -2.80 3.71 5.17
N ARG A 60 -4.14 3.64 5.20
CA ARG A 60 -4.96 4.01 4.03
C ARG A 60 -4.68 5.46 3.61
N ASP A 61 -4.63 6.38 4.57
CA ASP A 61 -4.41 7.79 4.30
C ASP A 61 -2.98 8.06 3.82
N ALA A 62 -1.99 7.33 4.35
CA ALA A 62 -0.62 7.36 3.84
C ALA A 62 -0.58 6.87 2.39
N LEU A 63 -1.16 5.70 2.08
CA LEU A 63 -1.24 5.17 0.72
C LEU A 63 -1.91 6.16 -0.23
N ARG A 64 -2.98 6.82 0.20
CA ARG A 64 -3.65 7.86 -0.58
C ARG A 64 -2.74 9.05 -0.92
N ARG A 65 -1.82 9.43 -0.03
CA ARG A 65 -0.84 10.50 -0.27
C ARG A 65 0.30 10.06 -1.19
N PHE A 66 0.73 8.80 -1.09
CA PHE A 66 1.77 8.24 -1.96
C PHE A 66 1.24 7.79 -3.33
N ARG A 67 -0.09 7.67 -3.49
CA ARG A 67 -0.74 7.31 -4.75
C ARG A 67 -0.45 8.35 -5.82
N ASP A 68 0.03 7.89 -6.95
CA ASP A 68 0.11 8.70 -8.16
C ASP A 68 -1.22 8.66 -8.92
N ARG A 69 -1.52 9.69 -9.71
CA ARG A 69 -2.76 9.78 -10.48
C ARG A 69 -2.72 8.94 -11.76
N LYS A 70 -1.54 8.60 -12.26
CA LYS A 70 -1.32 7.98 -13.58
C LYS A 70 -0.52 6.69 -13.49
N ASP A 71 0.48 6.65 -12.61
CA ASP A 71 1.43 5.53 -12.55
C ASP A 71 1.23 4.62 -11.33
N VAL A 72 1.52 3.32 -11.51
CA VAL A 72 1.56 2.36 -10.40
C VAL A 72 2.81 2.66 -9.54
N ARG A 73 2.62 2.75 -8.23
CA ARG A 73 3.71 2.98 -7.26
C ARG A 73 4.06 1.68 -6.55
N THR A 74 5.35 1.32 -6.53
CA THR A 74 5.84 0.17 -5.75
C THR A 74 6.32 0.65 -4.39
N LEU A 75 5.59 0.30 -3.35
CA LEU A 75 5.82 0.73 -1.97
C LEU A 75 6.12 -0.47 -1.06
N TRP A 76 6.73 -0.19 0.09
CA TRP A 76 6.86 -1.14 1.18
C TRP A 76 6.32 -0.49 2.46
N ALA A 77 5.31 -1.12 3.05
CA ALA A 77 4.69 -0.70 4.30
C ALA A 77 4.64 -1.89 5.26
N ASP A 78 5.16 -1.73 6.48
CA ASP A 78 5.34 -2.78 7.47
C ASP A 78 4.07 -3.64 7.70
N ALA A 79 2.92 -3.02 7.95
CA ALA A 79 1.67 -3.68 8.30
C ALA A 79 1.12 -4.59 7.19
N ILE A 80 1.49 -4.34 5.93
CA ILE A 80 1.07 -5.17 4.79
C ILE A 80 2.24 -6.03 4.28
N CYS A 81 3.49 -5.64 4.45
CA CYS A 81 4.64 -6.28 3.78
C CYS A 81 5.47 -7.21 4.68
N ILE A 82 5.27 -7.20 6.00
CA ILE A 82 6.01 -8.08 6.94
C ILE A 82 5.37 -9.46 7.09
N ASN A 83 4.04 -9.55 7.08
CA ASN A 83 3.29 -10.76 7.46
C ASN A 83 3.50 -11.97 6.53
#